data_AF-A0A9E1BCV1-F1
#
_entry.id   AF-A0A9E1BCV1-F1
#
_cell.length_a   1.000
_cell.length_b   1.000
_cell.length_c   1.000
_cell.angle_alpha   90.00
_cell.angle_beta   90.00
_cell.angle_gamma   90.00
#
_symmetry.space_group_name_H-M   'P 1'
#
loop_
_entity.id
_entity.type
_entity.pdbx_description
1 polymer ?
#
loop_
_entity_poly.entity_id
_entity_poly.type
_entity_poly.pdbx_seq_one_letter_code
_entity_poly.pdbx_strand_id
1 'polypeptide(L)'
;MKQWKNKLRLIAASAAAFCLLTVQLHAADLEEPQRPGDVSVPAPYLSLQFDEDGNPYDPKGNADFTIKGGSVGGNTVKYQDQDYTVKSYRATGEGEYIDVFFKNIDSADTWSNFILSGCSFELFVQLDQAPGKTVGFFTSANGGGVALYIRQATSQLNFQVGNATETGEQHSEKYSMAQPNDPTEGVCIDGGRVAHVVGTYNEKDNTLNLYYNGVLVGSADFGTKTFNLGSAQYDHMGIGLNVSYTSESLGGATPYTVIRSNVYDTALTAEQVAAEYYNCIDALTGKTTPEEPTDEPPATQKPTDPDDQPQTSDTGLSIAIIFTAIVIVTFVIRKRSRAI
;
A
#
# COMPACT_ATOMS: atom_id res chain seq x y z
N MET A 1 -6.69 51.33 -28.17
CA MET A 1 -6.58 49.93 -28.67
C MET A 1 -5.29 49.19 -28.28
N LYS A 2 -4.12 49.82 -28.14
CA LYS A 2 -2.86 49.14 -27.74
C LYS A 2 -2.81 48.70 -26.26
N GLN A 3 -3.41 49.45 -25.33
CA GLN A 3 -3.41 49.12 -23.89
C GLN A 3 -4.30 47.92 -23.51
N TRP A 4 -5.34 47.59 -24.28
CA TRP A 4 -6.22 46.45 -24.01
C TRP A 4 -5.58 45.11 -24.39
N LYS A 5 -4.74 45.08 -25.43
CA LYS A 5 -4.02 43.86 -25.86
C LYS A 5 -2.94 43.42 -24.84
N ASN A 6 -2.38 44.36 -24.07
CA ASN A 6 -1.40 44.03 -23.04
C ASN A 6 -2.03 43.47 -21.75
N LYS A 7 -3.26 43.90 -21.38
CA LYS A 7 -3.99 43.30 -20.25
C LYS A 7 -4.48 41.88 -20.54
N LEU A 8 -4.92 41.60 -21.77
CA LEU A 8 -5.29 40.23 -22.19
C LEU A 8 -4.07 39.28 -22.25
N ARG A 9 -2.88 39.78 -22.59
CA ARG A 9 -1.65 38.97 -22.53
C ARG A 9 -1.18 38.71 -21.09
N LEU A 10 -1.42 39.61 -20.15
CA LEU A 10 -1.05 39.41 -18.75
C LEU A 10 -2.02 38.44 -18.02
N ILE A 11 -3.31 38.45 -18.39
CA ILE A 11 -4.30 37.47 -17.90
C ILE A 11 -4.08 36.11 -18.58
N ALA A 12 -3.73 36.06 -19.87
CA ALA A 12 -3.37 34.81 -20.54
C ALA A 12 -2.03 34.23 -20.05
N ALA A 13 -1.05 35.06 -19.67
CA ALA A 13 0.20 34.61 -19.05
C ALA A 13 -0.01 34.13 -17.61
N SER A 14 -0.99 34.68 -16.88
CA SER A 14 -1.35 34.19 -15.53
C SER A 14 -2.20 32.91 -15.57
N ALA A 15 -2.93 32.66 -16.66
CA ALA A 15 -3.64 31.38 -16.89
C ALA A 15 -2.72 30.30 -17.49
N ALA A 16 -1.69 30.68 -18.26
CA ALA A 16 -0.67 29.76 -18.78
C ALA A 16 0.43 29.43 -17.76
N ALA A 17 0.62 30.26 -16.72
CA ALA A 17 1.41 29.91 -15.54
C ALA A 17 0.64 29.04 -14.54
N PHE A 18 -0.64 28.76 -14.81
CA PHE A 18 -1.44 27.73 -14.15
C PHE A 18 -1.49 26.43 -14.98
N CYS A 19 -0.57 26.26 -15.95
CA CYS A 19 -0.31 24.99 -16.60
C CYS A 19 0.71 24.19 -15.78
N LEU A 20 0.24 23.05 -15.27
CA LEU A 20 1.03 21.91 -14.81
C LEU A 20 2.14 22.23 -13.80
N LEU A 21 1.73 22.54 -12.57
CA LEU A 21 2.45 21.94 -11.45
C LEU A 21 1.84 20.53 -11.27
N THR A 22 2.22 19.59 -12.14
CA THR A 22 2.01 18.16 -11.85
C THR A 22 2.96 17.83 -10.71
N VAL A 23 2.42 17.79 -9.50
CA VAL A 23 3.19 17.42 -8.32
C VAL A 23 3.27 15.90 -8.32
N GLN A 24 4.39 15.37 -8.80
CA GLN A 24 4.78 14.00 -8.50
C GLN A 24 5.04 13.96 -6.98
N LEU A 25 4.12 13.36 -6.23
CA LEU A 25 4.32 13.15 -4.81
C LEU A 25 5.30 11.99 -4.64
N HIS A 26 6.44 12.25 -4.02
CA HIS A 26 7.31 11.18 -3.59
C HIS A 26 6.72 10.55 -2.33
N ALA A 27 6.81 9.23 -2.24
CA ALA A 27 6.42 8.49 -1.05
C ALA A 27 7.02 9.05 0.25
N ALA A 28 8.24 9.59 0.17
CA ALA A 28 8.97 10.27 1.24
C ALA A 28 8.19 11.41 1.90
N ASP A 29 7.30 12.05 1.15
CA ASP A 29 6.60 13.27 1.57
C ASP A 29 5.22 12.96 2.19
N LEU A 30 4.82 11.69 2.23
CA LEU A 30 3.57 11.25 2.84
C LEU A 30 3.73 11.19 4.36
N GLU A 31 2.81 11.84 5.08
CA GLU A 31 2.69 11.69 6.52
C GLU A 31 2.20 10.27 6.84
N GLU A 32 2.84 9.60 7.79
CA GLU A 32 2.36 8.30 8.30
C GLU A 32 0.92 8.46 8.82
N PRO A 33 0.02 7.48 8.60
CA PRO A 33 -1.35 7.56 9.07
C PRO A 33 -1.35 7.56 10.60
N GLN A 34 -2.37 8.14 11.23
CA GLN A 34 -2.53 7.97 12.67
C GLN A 34 -2.70 6.48 13.00
N ARG A 35 -2.02 6.00 14.04
CA ARG A 35 -2.22 4.63 14.55
C ARG A 35 -3.71 4.46 14.87
N PRO A 36 -4.40 3.51 14.22
CA PRO A 36 -5.77 3.20 14.58
C PRO A 36 -5.83 2.72 16.03
N GLY A 37 -6.98 2.90 16.68
CA GLY A 37 -7.26 2.22 17.94
C GLY A 37 -7.43 0.71 17.73
N ASP A 38 -8.20 0.05 18.61
CA ASP A 38 -8.46 -1.38 18.49
C ASP A 38 -9.25 -1.71 17.23
N VAL A 39 -8.54 -2.19 16.21
CA VAL A 39 -9.10 -2.63 14.92
C VAL A 39 -8.74 -4.10 14.73
N SER A 40 -9.77 -4.94 14.61
CA SER A 40 -9.57 -6.35 14.26
C SER A 40 -9.29 -6.48 12.77
N VAL A 41 -8.09 -6.97 12.44
CA VAL A 41 -7.73 -7.37 11.07
C VAL A 41 -8.12 -8.84 10.85
N PRO A 42 -8.79 -9.19 9.74
CA PRO A 42 -9.09 -10.58 9.43
C PRO A 42 -7.80 -11.38 9.21
N ALA A 43 -7.80 -12.66 9.61
CA ALA A 43 -6.65 -13.52 9.35
C ALA A 43 -6.46 -13.72 7.84
N PRO A 44 -5.23 -13.61 7.31
CA PRO A 44 -4.98 -13.69 5.87
C PRO A 44 -5.39 -15.04 5.29
N TYR A 45 -5.89 -15.07 4.06
CA TYR A 45 -6.19 -16.31 3.32
C TYR A 45 -4.93 -17.14 3.10
N LEU A 46 -3.82 -16.50 2.73
CA LEU A 46 -2.48 -17.09 2.73
C LEU A 46 -1.46 -16.09 3.29
N SER A 47 -0.41 -16.59 3.92
CA SER A 47 0.69 -15.78 4.43
C SER A 47 2.03 -16.45 4.12
N LEU A 48 2.92 -15.76 3.40
CA LEU A 48 4.27 -16.25 3.15
C LEU A 48 5.08 -16.15 4.44
N GLN A 49 5.52 -17.30 4.95
CA GLN A 49 6.46 -17.40 6.05
C GLN A 49 7.67 -18.27 5.66
N PHE A 50 8.74 -18.17 6.46
CA PHE A 50 9.94 -18.97 6.27
C PHE A 50 10.22 -19.77 7.55
N ASP A 51 10.40 -21.09 7.41
CA ASP A 51 10.81 -21.95 8.52
C ASP A 51 12.26 -21.68 8.94
N GLU A 52 12.81 -22.39 9.93
CA GLU A 52 14.19 -22.20 10.41
C GLU A 52 15.25 -22.35 9.31
N ASP A 53 15.05 -23.27 8.37
CA ASP A 53 15.94 -23.56 7.24
C ASP A 53 15.77 -22.58 6.08
N GLY A 54 14.75 -21.71 6.14
CA GLY A 54 14.46 -20.72 5.11
C GLY A 54 13.54 -21.25 4.00
N ASN A 55 12.89 -22.40 4.18
CA ASN A 55 11.89 -22.89 3.25
C ASN A 55 10.60 -22.06 3.39
N PRO A 56 10.00 -21.66 2.25
CA PRO A 56 8.76 -20.90 2.30
C PRO A 56 7.57 -21.83 2.58
N TYR A 57 6.61 -21.36 3.37
CA TYR A 57 5.37 -22.09 3.63
C TYR A 57 4.19 -21.14 3.90
N ASP A 58 2.98 -21.63 3.65
CA ASP A 58 1.74 -20.98 4.09
C ASP A 58 1.21 -21.71 5.34
N PRO A 59 1.10 -21.07 6.50
CA PRO A 59 0.60 -21.71 7.72
C PRO A 59 -0.81 -22.30 7.58
N LYS A 60 -1.66 -21.73 6.71
CA LYS A 60 -3.00 -22.25 6.45
C LYS A 60 -3.03 -23.36 5.39
N GLY A 61 -1.94 -23.57 4.66
CA GLY A 61 -1.84 -24.58 3.62
C GLY A 61 -2.72 -24.32 2.39
N ASN A 62 -3.12 -23.07 2.15
CA ASN A 62 -3.89 -22.65 0.97
C ASN A 62 -3.03 -22.39 -0.27
N ALA A 63 -1.71 -22.25 -0.10
CA ALA A 63 -0.75 -22.08 -1.19
C ALA A 63 0.52 -22.91 -1.00
N ASP A 64 1.18 -23.22 -2.12
CA ASP A 64 2.58 -23.62 -2.17
C ASP A 64 3.44 -22.47 -2.68
N PHE A 65 4.67 -22.40 -2.18
CA PHE A 65 5.65 -21.40 -2.59
C PHE A 65 6.89 -22.07 -3.18
N THR A 66 7.46 -21.49 -4.24
CA THR A 66 8.76 -21.92 -4.77
C THR A 66 9.69 -20.73 -4.92
N ILE A 67 10.81 -20.77 -4.20
CA ILE A 67 11.88 -19.77 -4.37
C ILE A 67 12.64 -20.07 -5.67
N LYS A 68 12.79 -19.06 -6.52
CA LYS A 68 13.58 -19.09 -7.74
C LYS A 68 14.77 -18.15 -7.55
N GLY A 69 15.95 -18.70 -7.25
CA GLY A 69 17.14 -17.89 -6.94
C GLY A 69 16.99 -17.07 -5.66
N GLY A 70 17.90 -16.13 -5.41
CA GLY A 70 17.94 -15.38 -4.15
C GLY A 70 18.25 -16.26 -2.94
N SER A 71 18.05 -15.71 -1.73
CA SER A 71 18.30 -16.44 -0.48
C SER A 71 17.40 -15.97 0.65
N VAL A 72 17.13 -16.86 1.60
CA VAL A 72 16.42 -16.55 2.84
C VAL A 72 17.42 -16.54 3.98
N GLY A 73 17.37 -15.49 4.81
CA GLY A 73 18.29 -15.34 5.92
C GLY A 73 18.02 -14.06 6.70
N GLY A 74 18.93 -13.73 7.62
CA GLY A 74 18.93 -12.44 8.31
C GLY A 74 19.41 -11.35 7.36
N ASN A 75 18.49 -10.55 6.83
CA ASN A 75 18.83 -9.41 5.97
C ASN A 75 18.63 -8.10 6.72
N THR A 76 19.52 -7.15 6.46
CA THR A 76 19.40 -5.79 6.97
C THR A 76 18.42 -5.00 6.13
N VAL A 77 17.43 -4.42 6.79
CA VAL A 77 16.46 -3.47 6.22
C VAL A 77 16.46 -2.19 7.04
N LYS A 78 15.97 -1.10 6.47
CA LYS A 78 15.97 0.22 7.07
C LYS A 78 14.55 0.72 7.27
N TYR A 79 14.22 1.15 8.48
CA TYR A 79 13.03 1.92 8.77
C TYR A 79 13.46 3.22 9.44
N GLN A 80 13.00 4.35 8.91
CA GLN A 80 13.54 5.68 9.25
C GLN A 80 15.07 5.68 9.06
N ASP A 81 15.84 6.21 10.01
CA ASP A 81 17.30 6.26 9.93
C ASP A 81 17.98 5.05 10.63
N GLN A 82 17.23 4.01 10.97
CA GLN A 82 17.72 2.86 11.73
C GLN A 82 17.69 1.55 10.92
N ASP A 83 18.73 0.74 11.11
CA ASP A 83 18.88 -0.58 10.50
C ASP A 83 18.35 -1.67 11.45
N TYR A 84 17.66 -2.66 10.86
CA TYR A 84 17.07 -3.81 11.53
C TYR A 84 17.44 -5.08 10.76
N THR A 85 17.79 -6.16 11.47
CA THR A 85 18.04 -7.46 10.85
C THR A 85 16.82 -8.36 11.01
N VAL A 86 16.28 -8.86 9.90
CA VAL A 86 15.03 -9.64 9.89
C VAL A 86 15.21 -10.89 9.05
N LYS A 87 14.57 -11.99 9.48
CA LYS A 87 14.46 -13.17 8.63
C LYS A 87 13.55 -12.87 7.44
N SER A 88 14.10 -12.90 6.23
CA SER A 88 13.41 -12.46 5.02
C SER A 88 14.01 -13.10 3.78
N TYR A 89 13.29 -13.02 2.66
CA TYR A 89 13.84 -13.36 1.35
C TYR A 89 14.55 -12.15 0.75
N ARG A 90 15.71 -12.38 0.15
CA ARG A 90 16.54 -11.39 -0.54
C ARG A 90 16.86 -11.84 -1.95
N ALA A 91 16.56 -10.97 -2.90
CA ALA A 91 16.97 -11.08 -4.29
C ALA A 91 17.97 -9.97 -4.64
N THR A 92 18.95 -10.30 -5.46
CA THR A 92 20.04 -9.43 -5.93
C THR A 92 20.26 -9.47 -7.44
N GLY A 93 19.66 -10.43 -8.14
CA GLY A 93 19.83 -10.65 -9.57
C GLY A 93 18.53 -10.76 -10.36
N GLU A 94 18.66 -10.65 -11.69
CA GLU A 94 17.56 -10.84 -12.62
C GLU A 94 17.00 -12.27 -12.55
N GLY A 95 15.68 -12.40 -12.58
CA GLY A 95 15.01 -13.70 -12.50
C GLY A 95 15.01 -14.33 -11.10
N GLU A 96 15.36 -13.57 -10.06
CA GLU A 96 15.22 -13.99 -8.67
C GLU A 96 13.88 -13.54 -8.09
N TYR A 97 13.01 -14.48 -7.69
CA TYR A 97 11.62 -14.24 -7.24
C TYR A 97 11.03 -15.43 -6.49
N ILE A 98 9.78 -15.32 -6.05
CA ILE A 98 9.02 -16.40 -5.41
C ILE A 98 7.76 -16.67 -6.24
N ASP A 99 7.54 -17.91 -6.65
CA ASP A 99 6.27 -18.38 -7.17
C ASP A 99 5.29 -18.65 -6.02
N VAL A 100 4.02 -18.32 -6.27
CA VAL A 100 2.88 -18.63 -5.40
C VAL A 100 1.87 -19.45 -6.21
N PHE A 101 1.56 -20.66 -5.75
CA PHE A 101 0.56 -21.53 -6.36
C PHE A 101 -0.60 -21.77 -5.38
N PHE A 102 -1.81 -21.34 -5.75
CA PHE A 102 -3.01 -21.46 -4.95
C PHE A 102 -3.61 -22.86 -5.09
N LYS A 103 -3.84 -23.56 -3.97
CA LYS A 103 -4.34 -24.96 -4.00
C LYS A 103 -5.83 -25.09 -4.26
N ASN A 104 -6.61 -24.11 -3.79
CA ASN A 104 -8.08 -24.14 -3.85
C ASN A 104 -8.65 -23.25 -4.97
N ILE A 105 -7.81 -22.79 -5.89
CA ILE A 105 -8.23 -22.06 -7.09
C ILE A 105 -7.94 -22.97 -8.29
N ASP A 106 -8.96 -23.68 -8.76
CA ASP A 106 -8.83 -24.75 -9.77
C ASP A 106 -9.33 -24.35 -11.16
N SER A 107 -9.83 -23.13 -11.30
CA SER A 107 -10.38 -22.64 -12.56
C SER A 107 -10.34 -21.12 -12.65
N ALA A 108 -10.48 -20.64 -13.89
CA ALA A 108 -10.64 -19.22 -14.20
C ALA A 108 -11.83 -18.59 -13.46
N ASP A 109 -12.94 -19.33 -13.31
CA ASP A 109 -14.15 -18.86 -12.64
C ASP A 109 -13.92 -18.76 -11.13
N THR A 110 -13.26 -19.75 -10.53
CA THR A 110 -12.90 -19.72 -9.11
C THR A 110 -11.99 -18.53 -8.80
N TRP A 111 -11.01 -18.24 -9.67
CA TRP A 111 -10.15 -17.07 -9.54
C TRP A 111 -10.90 -15.76 -9.70
N SER A 112 -11.73 -15.65 -10.74
CA SER A 112 -12.58 -14.48 -10.96
C SER A 112 -13.47 -14.21 -9.74
N ASN A 113 -14.06 -15.25 -9.15
CA ASN A 113 -14.88 -15.14 -7.96
C ASN A 113 -14.06 -14.73 -6.73
N PHE A 114 -12.86 -15.28 -6.56
CA PHE A 114 -11.96 -14.90 -5.47
C PHE A 114 -11.64 -13.40 -5.51
N ILE A 115 -11.30 -12.88 -6.69
CA ILE A 115 -10.98 -11.46 -6.86
C ILE A 115 -12.23 -10.58 -6.71
N LEU A 116 -13.33 -10.92 -7.38
CA LEU A 116 -14.53 -10.08 -7.41
C LEU A 116 -15.40 -10.17 -6.14
N SER A 117 -15.14 -11.12 -5.24
CA SER A 117 -15.81 -11.18 -3.92
C SER A 117 -15.21 -10.21 -2.89
N GLY A 118 -14.15 -9.50 -3.28
CA GLY A 118 -13.38 -8.64 -2.41
C GLY A 118 -12.06 -9.32 -2.02
N CYS A 119 -10.94 -8.64 -2.24
CA CYS A 119 -9.62 -9.22 -1.97
C CYS A 119 -8.60 -8.14 -1.61
N SER A 120 -7.53 -8.53 -0.92
CA SER A 120 -6.40 -7.66 -0.64
C SER A 120 -5.06 -8.37 -0.86
N PHE A 121 -4.11 -7.68 -1.49
CA PHE A 121 -2.74 -8.14 -1.71
C PHE A 121 -1.79 -7.24 -0.96
N GLU A 122 -1.06 -7.80 -0.01
CA GLU A 122 -0.15 -7.08 0.88
C GLU A 122 1.30 -7.51 0.64
N LEU A 123 2.19 -6.51 0.61
CA LEU A 123 3.62 -6.72 0.58
C LEU A 123 4.33 -5.73 1.52
N PHE A 124 5.15 -6.25 2.44
CA PHE A 124 6.12 -5.47 3.19
C PHE A 124 7.52 -5.77 2.65
N VAL A 125 8.12 -4.77 2.00
CA VAL A 125 9.28 -4.93 1.13
C VAL A 125 10.24 -3.77 1.30
N GLN A 126 11.54 -4.02 1.13
CA GLN A 126 12.51 -2.96 0.87
C GLN A 126 13.08 -3.13 -0.53
N LEU A 127 13.11 -2.04 -1.29
CA LEU A 127 13.89 -1.93 -2.52
C LEU A 127 15.20 -1.22 -2.20
N ASP A 128 16.32 -1.63 -2.80
CA ASP A 128 17.57 -0.88 -2.64
C ASP A 128 17.50 0.48 -3.33
N GLN A 129 16.88 0.53 -4.51
CA GLN A 129 16.68 1.74 -5.29
C GLN A 129 15.31 1.73 -5.98
N ALA A 130 14.78 2.93 -6.25
CA ALA A 130 13.54 3.08 -7.00
C ALA A 130 13.71 2.49 -8.43
N PRO A 131 12.84 1.56 -8.87
CA PRO A 131 12.99 0.92 -10.18
C PRO A 131 12.73 1.88 -11.34
N GLY A 132 13.67 1.97 -12.27
CA GLY A 132 13.55 2.76 -13.51
C GLY A 132 12.80 2.06 -14.65
N LYS A 133 11.99 1.03 -14.37
CA LYS A 133 11.19 0.29 -15.37
C LYS A 133 9.98 -0.38 -14.72
N THR A 134 9.03 -0.83 -15.54
CA THR A 134 7.90 -1.63 -15.08
C THR A 134 8.37 -2.96 -14.50
N VAL A 135 7.93 -3.27 -13.28
CA VAL A 135 8.27 -4.51 -12.56
C VAL A 135 7.12 -4.95 -11.67
N GLY A 136 6.89 -6.26 -11.58
CA GLY A 136 5.85 -6.84 -10.73
C GLY A 136 6.28 -6.94 -9.26
N PHE A 137 5.40 -6.53 -8.35
CA PHE A 137 5.51 -6.88 -6.93
C PHE A 137 4.77 -8.16 -6.63
N PHE A 138 3.51 -8.21 -7.03
CA PHE A 138 2.62 -9.34 -6.82
C PHE A 138 1.71 -9.43 -8.06
N THR A 139 2.06 -10.29 -9.02
CA THR A 139 1.45 -10.24 -10.36
C THR A 139 1.01 -11.62 -10.85
N SER A 140 -0.24 -11.76 -11.28
CA SER A 140 -0.76 -13.01 -11.85
C SER A 140 -0.52 -13.16 -13.35
N ALA A 141 -0.44 -12.05 -14.12
CA ALA A 141 -0.09 -12.04 -15.56
C ALA A 141 -0.22 -10.67 -16.22
N ASN A 142 0.04 -10.66 -17.53
CA ASN A 142 -0.33 -9.59 -18.46
C ASN A 142 -1.62 -9.92 -19.24
N GLY A 143 -2.22 -8.90 -19.83
CA GLY A 143 -3.46 -8.94 -20.60
C GLY A 143 -4.74 -9.05 -19.78
N GLY A 144 -4.66 -9.04 -18.45
CA GLY A 144 -5.76 -9.23 -17.50
C GLY A 144 -5.24 -9.57 -16.10
N GLY A 145 -6.03 -10.30 -15.30
CA GLY A 145 -5.61 -10.81 -13.99
C GLY A 145 -5.55 -9.72 -12.91
N VAL A 146 -4.62 -9.86 -11.96
CA VAL A 146 -4.38 -8.85 -10.92
C VAL A 146 -2.89 -8.58 -10.82
N ALA A 147 -2.52 -7.32 -10.63
CA ALA A 147 -1.15 -6.95 -10.34
C ALA A 147 -1.07 -5.81 -9.32
N LEU A 148 -0.26 -6.00 -8.30
CA LEU A 148 0.41 -4.93 -7.57
C LEU A 148 1.80 -4.78 -8.19
N TYR A 149 2.14 -3.59 -8.67
CA TYR A 149 3.34 -3.42 -9.47
C TYR A 149 3.84 -1.97 -9.48
N ILE A 150 5.07 -1.83 -9.95
CA ILE A 150 5.67 -0.53 -10.28
C ILE A 150 5.59 -0.35 -11.78
N ARG A 151 5.15 0.83 -12.20
CA ARG A 151 4.91 1.17 -13.59
C ARG A 151 5.94 2.17 -14.10
N GLN A 152 6.41 1.92 -15.33
CA GLN A 152 7.22 2.86 -16.12
C GLN A 152 8.53 3.26 -15.42
N ALA A 153 9.25 4.22 -16.02
CA ALA A 153 10.56 4.66 -15.53
C ALA A 153 10.49 5.60 -14.32
N THR A 154 9.30 6.01 -13.89
CA THR A 154 9.10 6.97 -12.79
C THR A 154 8.87 6.29 -11.43
N SER A 155 8.92 4.96 -11.37
CA SER A 155 8.67 4.19 -10.13
C SER A 155 7.26 4.37 -9.54
N GLN A 156 6.27 4.68 -10.37
CA GLN A 156 4.88 4.87 -9.94
C GLN A 156 4.30 3.54 -9.44
N LEU A 157 3.70 3.54 -8.26
CA LEU A 157 2.99 2.36 -7.74
C LEU A 157 1.59 2.26 -8.35
N ASN A 158 1.15 1.04 -8.64
CA ASN A 158 -0.22 0.81 -9.08
C ASN A 158 -0.76 -0.54 -8.61
N PHE A 159 -2.07 -0.58 -8.39
CA PHE A 159 -2.86 -1.79 -8.22
C PHE A 159 -3.87 -1.87 -9.35
N GLN A 160 -3.85 -2.98 -10.09
CA GLN A 160 -4.74 -3.19 -11.22
C GLN A 160 -5.52 -4.49 -11.12
N VAL A 161 -6.75 -4.43 -11.61
CA VAL A 161 -7.61 -5.59 -11.86
C VAL A 161 -8.00 -5.59 -13.33
N GLY A 162 -7.80 -6.74 -13.97
CA GLY A 162 -8.12 -6.99 -15.37
C GLY A 162 -9.62 -6.91 -15.61
N ASN A 163 -9.99 -6.21 -16.66
CA ASN A 163 -11.38 -6.10 -17.09
C ASN A 163 -11.50 -6.39 -18.60
N ALA A 164 -12.66 -6.92 -18.99
CA ALA A 164 -13.02 -7.12 -20.37
C ALA A 164 -13.72 -5.86 -20.85
N THR A 165 -13.16 -5.17 -21.82
CA THR A 165 -13.93 -4.20 -22.60
C THR A 165 -14.71 -4.89 -23.69
N GLU A 166 -15.92 -4.39 -23.94
CA GLU A 166 -16.67 -4.69 -25.14
C GLU A 166 -15.85 -4.18 -26.34
N THR A 167 -15.28 -5.12 -27.10
CA THR A 167 -14.69 -4.93 -28.43
C THR A 167 -13.42 -4.06 -28.56
N GLY A 168 -12.28 -4.73 -28.76
CA GLY A 168 -11.48 -4.47 -29.96
C GLY A 168 -10.35 -3.44 -29.95
N GLU A 169 -10.25 -2.46 -29.05
CA GLU A 169 -9.20 -1.42 -29.20
C GLU A 169 -8.42 -1.08 -27.91
N GLN A 170 -7.09 -1.16 -28.02
CA GLN A 170 -6.03 -0.64 -27.13
C GLN A 170 -5.77 -1.33 -25.76
N HIS A 171 -4.48 -1.52 -25.46
CA HIS A 171 -3.97 -2.11 -24.21
C HIS A 171 -4.37 -1.34 -22.94
N SER A 172 -4.73 -0.06 -23.06
CA SER A 172 -5.11 0.81 -21.95
C SER A 172 -6.49 0.53 -21.38
N GLU A 173 -7.34 -0.19 -22.10
CA GLU A 173 -8.72 -0.41 -21.66
C GLU A 173 -8.95 -1.78 -21.00
N LYS A 174 -7.92 -2.63 -20.90
CA LYS A 174 -8.01 -3.98 -20.31
C LYS A 174 -7.90 -4.02 -18.78
N TYR A 175 -7.73 -2.87 -18.14
CA TYR A 175 -7.47 -2.77 -16.71
C TYR A 175 -8.24 -1.64 -16.08
N SER A 176 -8.64 -1.84 -14.83
CA SER A 176 -8.96 -0.75 -13.93
C SER A 176 -7.74 -0.59 -13.03
N MET A 177 -7.28 0.64 -12.84
CA MET A 177 -6.04 0.96 -12.13
C MET A 177 -6.33 1.97 -11.03
N ALA A 178 -5.82 1.73 -9.82
CA ALA A 178 -6.05 2.62 -8.68
C ALA A 178 -5.36 3.98 -8.84
N GLN A 179 -4.29 4.07 -9.64
CA GLN A 179 -3.65 5.34 -10.01
C GLN A 179 -3.70 5.60 -11.52
N PRO A 180 -3.64 6.88 -11.95
CA PRO A 180 -3.66 7.26 -13.35
C PRO A 180 -2.55 6.64 -14.20
N ASN A 181 -2.80 6.53 -15.50
CA ASN A 181 -1.85 6.01 -16.48
C ASN A 181 -0.72 7.00 -16.84
N ASP A 182 -0.82 8.24 -16.37
CA ASP A 182 0.16 9.30 -16.64
C ASP A 182 1.40 9.11 -15.74
N PRO A 183 2.62 8.98 -16.31
CA PRO A 183 3.86 8.80 -15.54
C PRO A 183 4.20 9.95 -14.60
N THR A 184 3.59 11.12 -14.78
CA THR A 184 3.86 12.34 -14.03
C THR A 184 2.87 12.60 -12.89
N GLU A 185 1.87 11.73 -12.76
CA GLU A 185 0.85 11.79 -11.71
C GLU A 185 0.99 10.60 -10.76
N GLY A 186 0.43 10.68 -9.55
CA GLY A 186 0.42 9.57 -8.60
C GLY A 186 1.63 9.50 -7.66
N VAL A 187 1.68 8.43 -6.87
CA VAL A 187 2.69 8.19 -5.84
C VAL A 187 3.74 7.22 -6.35
N CYS A 188 5.00 7.64 -6.24
CA CYS A 188 6.16 6.84 -6.62
C CYS A 188 6.80 6.24 -5.37
N ILE A 189 7.20 4.97 -5.46
CA ILE A 189 7.93 4.31 -4.37
C ILE A 189 9.38 4.76 -4.36
N ASP A 190 9.91 4.99 -3.17
CA ASP A 190 11.32 5.24 -2.97
C ASP A 190 12.09 3.94 -2.71
N GLY A 191 13.38 3.94 -3.02
CA GLY A 191 14.31 2.91 -2.53
C GLY A 191 14.93 3.28 -1.19
N GLY A 192 15.65 2.32 -0.61
CA GLY A 192 16.52 2.49 0.55
C GLY A 192 15.87 2.27 1.92
N ARG A 193 14.54 2.04 1.96
CA ARG A 193 13.78 1.79 3.20
C ARG A 193 12.64 0.81 2.97
N VAL A 194 12.15 0.22 4.06
CA VAL A 194 10.95 -0.62 4.03
C VAL A 194 9.72 0.18 3.63
N ALA A 195 8.84 -0.46 2.88
CA ALA A 195 7.57 0.03 2.41
C ALA A 195 6.50 -1.04 2.61
N HIS A 196 5.34 -0.62 3.08
CA HIS A 196 4.13 -1.43 3.14
C HIS A 196 3.21 -1.03 2.00
N VAL A 197 2.92 -1.95 1.10
CA VAL A 197 2.12 -1.69 -0.09
C VAL A 197 0.95 -2.66 -0.12
N VAL A 198 -0.26 -2.11 -0.22
CA VAL A 198 -1.49 -2.91 -0.24
C VAL A 198 -2.39 -2.48 -1.38
N GLY A 199 -2.80 -3.43 -2.21
CA GLY A 199 -3.87 -3.26 -3.18
C GLY A 199 -5.13 -3.97 -2.71
N THR A 200 -6.27 -3.30 -2.71
CA THR A 200 -7.56 -3.91 -2.35
C THR A 200 -8.57 -3.73 -3.46
N TYR A 201 -9.41 -4.74 -3.71
CA TYR A 201 -10.66 -4.57 -4.43
C TYR A 201 -11.80 -4.74 -3.44
N ASN A 202 -12.65 -3.72 -3.28
CA ASN A 202 -13.83 -3.73 -2.43
C ASN A 202 -15.07 -3.95 -3.30
N GLU A 203 -15.76 -5.06 -3.07
CA GLU A 203 -16.91 -5.53 -3.82
C GLU A 203 -18.18 -4.70 -3.55
N LYS A 204 -18.33 -4.13 -2.34
CA LYS A 204 -19.51 -3.35 -1.95
C LYS A 204 -19.53 -2.00 -2.65
N ASP A 205 -18.37 -1.34 -2.67
CA ASP A 205 -18.20 -0.04 -3.30
C ASP A 205 -17.77 -0.18 -4.77
N ASN A 206 -17.39 -1.39 -5.18
CA ASN A 206 -16.86 -1.71 -6.50
C ASN A 206 -15.64 -0.85 -6.86
N THR A 207 -14.74 -0.68 -5.91
CA THR A 207 -13.56 0.19 -5.99
C THR A 207 -12.25 -0.59 -5.84
N LEU A 208 -11.24 -0.18 -6.60
CA LEU A 208 -9.85 -0.51 -6.36
C LEU A 208 -9.27 0.57 -5.47
N ASN A 209 -8.50 0.17 -4.47
CA ASN A 209 -7.75 1.07 -3.62
C ASN A 209 -6.29 0.63 -3.55
N LEU A 210 -5.38 1.59 -3.54
CA LEU A 210 -3.96 1.38 -3.36
C LEU A 210 -3.50 2.16 -2.14
N TYR A 211 -2.81 1.47 -1.25
CA TYR A 211 -2.25 2.03 -0.03
C TYR A 211 -0.73 1.91 -0.03
N TYR A 212 -0.09 2.93 0.53
CA TYR A 212 1.35 2.99 0.77
C TYR A 212 1.60 3.44 2.21
N ASN A 213 2.34 2.64 2.97
CA ASN A 213 2.60 2.83 4.40
C ASN A 213 1.33 3.14 5.21
N GLY A 214 0.26 2.39 4.94
CA GLY A 214 -1.04 2.56 5.60
C GLY A 214 -1.91 3.72 5.07
N VAL A 215 -1.41 4.55 4.15
CA VAL A 215 -2.15 5.71 3.60
C VAL A 215 -2.78 5.37 2.26
N LEU A 216 -4.04 5.75 2.03
CA LEU A 216 -4.69 5.64 0.71
C LEU A 216 -4.03 6.62 -0.28
N VAL A 217 -3.41 6.10 -1.33
CA VAL A 217 -2.68 6.88 -2.34
C VAL A 217 -3.28 6.80 -3.74
N GLY A 218 -4.25 5.91 -3.95
CA GLY A 218 -4.97 5.79 -5.21
C GLY A 218 -6.29 5.09 -5.02
N SER A 219 -7.30 5.48 -5.78
CA SER A 219 -8.60 4.83 -5.82
C SER A 219 -9.24 4.99 -7.19
N ALA A 220 -9.95 3.96 -7.65
CA ALA A 220 -10.69 3.99 -8.89
C ALA A 220 -11.89 3.05 -8.87
N ASP A 221 -12.97 3.46 -9.53
CA ASP A 221 -14.12 2.60 -9.75
C ASP A 221 -13.76 1.46 -10.72
N PHE A 222 -14.10 0.23 -10.36
CA PHE A 222 -14.06 -0.88 -11.32
C PHE A 222 -15.21 -0.76 -12.34
N GLY A 223 -16.36 -0.24 -11.92
CA GLY A 223 -17.52 0.01 -12.77
C GLY A 223 -18.29 -1.25 -13.16
N THR A 224 -19.12 -1.19 -14.19
CA THR A 224 -19.94 -2.33 -14.66
C THR A 224 -19.15 -3.34 -15.50
N LYS A 225 -17.84 -3.41 -15.31
CA LYS A 225 -16.96 -4.19 -16.17
C LYS A 225 -16.96 -5.67 -15.75
N THR A 226 -16.70 -6.56 -16.70
CA THR A 226 -16.50 -7.98 -16.41
C THR A 226 -15.02 -8.23 -16.14
N PHE A 227 -14.69 -9.11 -15.19
CA PHE A 227 -13.30 -9.51 -14.98
C PHE A 227 -12.71 -10.17 -16.24
N ASN A 228 -11.45 -9.89 -16.51
CA ASN A 228 -10.70 -10.51 -17.59
C ASN A 228 -9.45 -11.15 -17.02
N LEU A 229 -9.36 -12.49 -17.13
CA LEU A 229 -8.21 -13.26 -16.69
C LEU A 229 -6.94 -12.92 -17.50
N GLY A 230 -7.10 -12.53 -18.76
CA GLY A 230 -5.95 -12.30 -19.65
C GLY A 230 -5.15 -13.58 -19.90
N SER A 231 -3.82 -13.46 -19.85
CA SER A 231 -2.91 -14.62 -19.93
C SER A 231 -2.56 -15.22 -18.55
N ALA A 232 -3.31 -14.86 -17.50
CA ALA A 232 -3.09 -15.39 -16.17
C ALA A 232 -3.34 -16.89 -16.13
N GLN A 233 -2.40 -17.60 -15.52
CA GLN A 233 -2.67 -18.88 -14.89
C GLN A 233 -3.45 -18.53 -13.61
N TYR A 234 -4.68 -19.01 -13.52
CA TYR A 234 -5.65 -18.59 -12.51
C TYR A 234 -5.24 -18.94 -11.07
N ASP A 235 -4.26 -19.82 -10.90
CA ASP A 235 -3.74 -20.34 -9.63
C ASP A 235 -2.31 -19.91 -9.36
N HIS A 236 -1.70 -19.06 -10.19
CA HIS A 236 -0.26 -18.80 -10.15
C HIS A 236 0.05 -17.30 -10.17
N MET A 237 0.85 -16.87 -9.19
CA MET A 237 1.33 -15.49 -9.06
C MET A 237 2.81 -15.44 -8.73
N GLY A 238 3.47 -14.33 -9.11
CA GLY A 238 4.86 -14.08 -8.78
C GLY A 238 5.01 -12.95 -7.75
N ILE A 239 5.83 -13.18 -6.72
CA ILE A 239 6.33 -12.13 -5.83
C ILE A 239 7.69 -11.66 -6.37
N GLY A 240 7.75 -10.44 -6.89
CA GLY A 240 8.94 -9.88 -7.56
C GLY A 240 9.05 -10.26 -9.05
N LEU A 241 7.98 -10.78 -9.66
CA LEU A 241 7.94 -11.16 -11.08
C LEU A 241 6.53 -10.97 -11.66
N ASN A 242 6.46 -10.53 -12.92
CA ASN A 242 5.30 -10.82 -13.77
C ASN A 242 5.44 -12.21 -14.40
N VAL A 243 4.65 -13.18 -13.95
CA VAL A 243 4.76 -14.59 -14.39
C VAL A 243 4.52 -14.80 -15.90
N SER A 244 3.86 -13.86 -16.59
CA SER A 244 3.71 -13.89 -18.05
C SER A 244 4.83 -13.18 -18.80
N TYR A 245 5.61 -12.34 -18.14
CA TYR A 245 6.69 -11.52 -18.73
C TYR A 245 7.88 -11.49 -17.79
N THR A 246 8.74 -12.50 -17.90
CA THR A 246 9.90 -12.64 -17.01
C THR A 246 10.90 -11.48 -17.10
N SER A 247 10.88 -10.72 -18.20
CA SER A 247 11.63 -9.47 -18.38
C SER A 247 11.21 -8.35 -17.43
N GLU A 248 10.01 -8.42 -16.87
CA GLU A 248 9.49 -7.51 -15.84
C GLU A 248 9.79 -8.02 -14.41
N SER A 249 10.94 -8.69 -14.24
CA SER A 249 11.43 -9.11 -12.92
C SER A 249 11.93 -7.92 -12.11
N LEU A 250 11.57 -7.89 -10.83
CA LEU A 250 12.00 -6.87 -9.89
C LEU A 250 13.51 -6.95 -9.63
N GLY A 251 14.04 -8.17 -9.46
CA GLY A 251 15.47 -8.41 -9.24
C GLY A 251 16.36 -7.96 -10.40
N GLY A 252 15.80 -7.88 -11.61
CA GLY A 252 16.47 -7.29 -12.78
C GLY A 252 16.41 -5.76 -12.85
N ALA A 253 15.75 -5.09 -11.90
CA ALA A 253 15.67 -3.63 -11.80
C ALA A 253 16.35 -3.08 -10.55
N THR A 254 16.17 -3.77 -9.42
CA THR A 254 16.77 -3.45 -8.14
C THR A 254 16.86 -4.72 -7.29
N PRO A 255 17.93 -4.92 -6.52
CA PRO A 255 17.87 -5.82 -5.38
C PRO A 255 16.70 -5.44 -4.46
N TYR A 256 16.08 -6.44 -3.84
CA TYR A 256 14.92 -6.23 -2.97
C TYR A 256 14.82 -7.32 -1.90
N THR A 257 14.20 -6.95 -0.78
CA THR A 257 13.99 -7.81 0.38
C THR A 257 12.50 -7.92 0.68
N VAL A 258 11.94 -9.12 0.61
CA VAL A 258 10.54 -9.41 0.99
C VAL A 258 10.53 -9.84 2.45
N ILE A 259 9.90 -9.03 3.29
CA ILE A 259 9.81 -9.24 4.74
C ILE A 259 8.52 -9.99 5.07
N ARG A 260 7.41 -9.59 4.44
CA ARG A 260 6.08 -10.19 4.62
C ARG A 260 5.29 -10.11 3.33
N SER A 261 4.50 -11.13 3.04
CA SER A 261 3.47 -11.06 2.00
C SER A 261 2.24 -11.84 2.42
N ASN A 262 1.07 -11.20 2.33
CA ASN A 262 -0.21 -11.82 2.63
C ASN A 262 -1.20 -11.59 1.49
N VAL A 263 -2.15 -12.51 1.35
CA VAL A 263 -3.37 -12.29 0.57
C VAL A 263 -4.56 -12.51 1.48
N TYR A 264 -5.55 -11.64 1.37
CA TYR A 264 -6.82 -11.72 2.07
C TYR A 264 -7.92 -11.98 1.05
N ASP A 265 -8.85 -12.89 1.39
CA ASP A 265 -10.08 -13.19 0.65
C ASP A 265 -11.21 -12.18 0.98
N THR A 266 -10.82 -11.01 1.44
CA THR A 266 -11.69 -9.87 1.71
C THR A 266 -10.94 -8.56 1.46
N ALA A 267 -11.69 -7.50 1.19
CA ALA A 267 -11.15 -6.15 1.08
C ALA A 267 -10.87 -5.59 2.49
N LEU A 268 -9.60 -5.32 2.79
CA LEU A 268 -9.24 -4.61 4.02
C LEU A 268 -9.73 -3.17 3.95
N THR A 269 -10.26 -2.67 5.07
CA THR A 269 -10.59 -1.24 5.21
C THR A 269 -9.33 -0.40 5.38
N ALA A 270 -9.44 0.92 5.19
CA ALA A 270 -8.31 1.83 5.42
C ALA A 270 -7.74 1.72 6.85
N GLU A 271 -8.61 1.58 7.85
CA GLU A 271 -8.20 1.39 9.25
C GLU A 271 -7.46 0.06 9.45
N GLN A 272 -7.92 -1.03 8.81
CA GLN A 272 -7.25 -2.34 8.87
C GLN A 272 -5.89 -2.31 8.16
N VAL A 273 -5.78 -1.60 7.02
CA VAL A 273 -4.51 -1.45 6.32
C VAL A 273 -3.51 -0.64 7.14
N ALA A 274 -3.96 0.45 7.80
CA ALA A 274 -3.12 1.20 8.73
C ALA A 274 -2.72 0.36 9.96
N ALA A 275 -3.61 -0.47 10.48
CA ALA A 275 -3.28 -1.41 11.57
C ALA A 275 -2.22 -2.43 11.13
N GLU A 276 -2.34 -3.02 9.94
CA GLU A 276 -1.33 -3.96 9.42
C GLU A 276 0.02 -3.29 9.13
N TYR A 277 0.03 -2.03 8.69
CA TYR A 277 1.26 -1.25 8.58
C TYR A 277 1.98 -1.18 9.94
N TYR A 278 1.26 -0.80 11.00
CA TYR A 278 1.84 -0.75 12.34
C TYR A 278 2.22 -2.12 12.88
N ASN A 279 1.46 -3.17 12.60
CA ASN A 279 1.84 -4.55 12.95
C ASN A 279 3.17 -4.95 12.28
N CYS A 280 3.41 -4.55 11.03
CA CYS A 280 4.69 -4.77 10.35
C CYS A 280 5.83 -4.00 11.00
N ILE A 281 5.62 -2.73 11.38
CA ILE A 281 6.63 -1.91 12.05
C ILE A 281 6.92 -2.43 13.47
N ASP A 282 5.91 -2.84 14.21
CA ASP A 282 6.04 -3.39 15.56
C ASP A 282 6.82 -4.72 15.52
N ALA A 283 6.49 -5.61 14.58
CA ALA A 283 7.24 -6.84 14.34
C ALA A 283 8.70 -6.58 13.91
N LEU A 284 8.94 -5.55 13.10
CA LEU A 284 10.28 -5.14 12.66
C LEU A 284 11.13 -4.58 13.81
N THR A 285 10.53 -3.72 14.63
CA THR A 285 11.22 -2.95 15.67
C THR A 285 11.26 -3.65 17.03
N GLY A 286 10.50 -4.73 17.19
CA GLY A 286 10.33 -5.42 18.47
C GLY A 286 9.53 -4.63 19.51
N LYS A 287 8.86 -3.54 19.09
CA LYS A 287 7.93 -2.81 19.95
C LYS A 287 6.60 -3.56 19.95
N THR A 288 6.19 -4.10 21.10
CA THR A 288 4.81 -4.51 21.29
C THR A 288 3.95 -3.27 21.55
N THR A 289 2.72 -3.25 21.06
CA THR A 289 1.69 -2.27 21.45
C THR A 289 1.74 -2.06 22.96
N PRO A 290 1.80 -0.83 23.50
CA PRO A 290 1.71 -0.62 24.93
C PRO A 290 0.42 -1.27 25.44
N GLU A 291 0.53 -2.23 26.36
CA GLU A 291 -0.63 -2.62 27.17
C GLU A 291 -1.15 -1.34 27.83
N GLU A 292 -2.44 -1.04 27.66
CA GLU A 292 -3.07 0.01 28.46
C GLU A 292 -2.74 -0.25 29.93
N PRO A 293 -2.41 0.78 30.73
CA PRO A 293 -2.38 0.61 32.16
C PRO A 293 -3.74 0.09 32.58
N THR A 294 -3.81 -1.15 33.06
CA THR A 294 -5.01 -1.65 33.71
C THR A 294 -5.29 -0.71 34.87
N ASP A 295 -6.34 0.11 34.71
CA ASP A 295 -6.97 0.87 35.78
C ASP A 295 -7.62 -0.13 36.76
N GLU A 296 -6.80 -0.93 37.45
CA GLU A 296 -7.19 -1.47 38.73
C GLU A 296 -7.14 -0.30 39.72
N PRO A 297 -8.29 0.15 40.23
CA PRO A 297 -8.29 1.15 41.28
C PRO A 297 -7.50 0.58 42.48
N PRO A 298 -6.59 1.37 43.09
CA PRO A 298 -5.78 0.87 44.19
C PRO A 298 -6.69 0.35 45.31
N ALA A 299 -6.38 -0.86 45.80
CA ALA A 299 -7.07 -1.48 46.90
C ALA A 299 -7.26 -0.47 48.04
N THR A 300 -8.52 -0.30 48.45
CA THR A 300 -8.94 0.67 49.46
C THR A 300 -8.16 0.41 50.76
N GLN A 301 -7.15 1.24 51.04
CA GLN A 301 -6.50 1.23 52.35
C GLN A 301 -7.50 1.78 53.37
N LYS A 302 -7.72 0.98 54.41
CA LYS A 302 -8.51 1.31 55.60
C LYS A 302 -7.97 2.61 56.23
N PRO A 303 -8.82 3.55 56.69
CA PRO A 303 -8.34 4.82 57.22
C PRO A 303 -7.55 4.59 58.52
N THR A 304 -6.32 5.09 58.57
CA THR A 304 -5.61 5.40 59.81
C THR A 304 -5.87 6.86 60.18
N ASP A 305 -5.97 7.09 61.49
CA ASP A 305 -6.39 8.31 62.18
C ASP A 305 -5.77 9.64 61.70
N PRO A 306 -6.46 10.78 61.90
CA PRO A 306 -6.03 12.10 61.47
C PRO A 306 -5.25 12.82 62.59
N ASP A 307 -3.93 12.87 62.49
CA ASP A 307 -3.14 13.95 63.09
C ASP A 307 -1.73 13.93 62.51
N ASP A 308 -1.53 14.76 61.49
CA ASP A 308 -0.32 15.57 61.32
C ASP A 308 -0.37 16.30 59.96
N GLN A 309 -0.79 17.56 60.00
CA GLN A 309 -0.42 18.56 59.01
C GLN A 309 0.84 19.28 59.50
N PRO A 310 1.69 19.76 58.59
CA PRO A 310 1.65 21.22 58.44
C PRO A 310 1.68 21.72 56.99
N GLN A 311 0.93 22.81 56.81
CA GLN A 311 0.84 23.66 55.65
C GLN A 311 2.16 24.37 55.30
N THR A 312 2.41 24.56 54.00
CA THR A 312 3.05 25.75 53.38
C THR A 312 2.62 25.77 51.89
N SER A 313 1.73 26.65 51.46
CA SER A 313 1.96 28.01 50.94
C SER A 313 2.54 28.08 49.51
N ASP A 314 1.64 28.42 48.60
CA ASP A 314 1.71 29.54 47.65
C ASP A 314 2.45 29.46 46.29
N THR A 315 1.73 30.06 45.33
CA THR A 315 2.15 30.71 44.08
C THR A 315 2.56 29.90 42.84
N GLY A 316 1.90 30.20 41.71
CA GLY A 316 2.64 30.42 40.46
C GLY A 316 1.99 30.02 39.14
N LEU A 317 1.32 30.99 38.53
CA LEU A 317 1.33 31.31 37.09
C LEU A 317 0.59 30.41 36.06
N SER A 318 -0.44 31.05 35.51
CA SER A 318 -1.05 30.80 34.21
C SER A 318 -0.06 30.81 33.03
N ILE A 319 -0.25 29.89 32.08
CA ILE A 319 0.22 30.06 30.69
C ILE A 319 -0.96 29.81 29.76
N ALA A 320 -1.24 30.83 28.94
CA ALA A 320 -2.27 30.86 27.92
C ALA A 320 -1.90 29.94 26.74
N ILE A 321 -2.87 29.14 26.29
CA ILE A 321 -2.77 28.36 25.05
C ILE A 321 -3.25 29.25 23.90
N ILE A 322 -2.33 29.52 22.97
CA ILE A 322 -2.56 30.27 21.74
C ILE A 322 -3.30 29.35 20.75
N PHE A 323 -4.46 29.79 20.27
CA PHE A 323 -5.17 29.21 19.13
C PHE A 323 -4.41 29.52 17.83
N THR A 324 -3.98 28.51 17.10
CA THR A 324 -3.52 28.64 15.71
C THR A 324 -4.53 28.01 14.77
N ALA A 325 -4.91 28.77 13.75
CA ALA A 325 -6.02 28.55 12.84
C ALA A 325 -5.86 27.31 11.94
N ILE A 326 -6.96 26.55 11.80
CA ILE A 326 -7.15 25.52 10.78
C ILE A 326 -7.57 26.21 9.48
N VAL A 327 -6.79 26.03 8.42
CA VAL A 327 -7.20 26.36 7.05
C VAL A 327 -7.93 25.14 6.48
N ILE A 328 -9.25 25.21 6.38
CA ILE A 328 -10.07 24.24 5.65
C ILE A 328 -10.09 24.66 4.18
N VAL A 329 -9.50 23.86 3.29
CA VAL A 329 -9.72 23.97 1.85
C VAL A 329 -10.73 22.89 1.43
N THR A 330 -11.99 23.27 1.32
CA THR A 330 -13.04 22.43 0.73
C THR A 330 -12.98 22.55 -0.80
N PHE A 331 -12.64 21.46 -1.50
CA PHE A 331 -12.85 21.37 -2.95
C PHE A 331 -14.29 20.94 -3.24
N VAL A 332 -15.10 21.87 -3.77
CA VAL A 332 -16.44 21.59 -4.31
C VAL A 332 -16.31 21.37 -5.82
N ILE A 333 -16.38 20.12 -6.27
CA ILE A 333 -16.50 19.80 -7.71
C ILE A 333 -17.96 20.02 -8.13
N ARG A 334 -18.24 21.16 -8.79
CA ARG A 334 -19.52 21.42 -9.46
C ARG A 334 -19.61 20.62 -10.76
N LYS A 335 -20.45 19.59 -10.75
CA LYS A 335 -20.99 18.87 -11.92
C LYS A 335 -21.65 19.88 -12.87
N ARG A 336 -21.11 20.08 -14.08
CA ARG A 336 -21.83 20.78 -15.17
C ARG A 336 -22.59 19.74 -16.00
N SER A 337 -23.90 19.70 -15.79
CA SER A 337 -24.85 19.11 -16.73
C SER A 337 -24.79 19.85 -18.07
N ARG A 338 -24.60 19.14 -19.18
CA ARG A 338 -24.98 19.62 -20.51
C ARG A 338 -26.36 19.09 -20.82
N ALA A 339 -27.28 20.00 -21.10
CA ALA A 339 -28.52 19.73 -21.80
C ALA A 339 -28.50 20.52 -23.11
N ILE A 340 -28.90 19.80 -24.17
CA ILE A 340 -29.20 20.18 -25.56
C ILE A 340 -28.00 20.52 -26.44
#